data_AF-A0A7V1U6L8-F1
#
_entry.id   AF-A0A7V1U6L8-F1
#
_cell.length_a   1.000
_cell.length_b   1.000
_cell.length_c   1.000
_cell.angle_alpha   90.00
_cell.angle_beta   90.00
_cell.angle_gamma   90.00
#
_symmetry.space_group_name_H-M   'P 1'
#
loop_
_entity.id
_entity.type
_entity.pdbx_description
1 polymer ?
#
loop_
_entity_poly.entity_id
_entity_poly.type
_entity_poly.pdbx_seq_one_letter_code
_entity_poly.pdbx_strand_id
1 'polypeptide(L)' 'MERALLVIGALSGLVGVAAGAFGAHALRSRLSAERLAWFETAVRYQLWHALAVLAAVFVGSLDIVGATA' A
#
# COMPACT_ATOMS: atom_id res chain seq x y z
N MET A 1 9.21 16.86 5.15
CA MET A 1 9.22 15.37 5.06
C MET A 1 7.91 14.84 4.48
N GLU A 2 6.76 15.39 4.87
CA GLU A 2 5.41 14.92 4.50
C GLU A 2 5.18 14.69 3.01
N ARG A 3 5.59 15.63 2.14
CA ARG A 3 5.44 15.45 0.68
C ARG A 3 6.13 14.19 0.16
N ALA A 4 7.31 13.87 0.70
CA ALA A 4 8.01 12.65 0.32
C ALA A 4 7.26 11.40 0.79
N LEU A 5 6.69 11.43 2.01
CA LEU A 5 5.88 10.35 2.55
C LEU A 5 4.56 10.15 1.76
N LEU A 6 3.92 11.23 1.30
CA LEU A 6 2.75 11.13 0.40
C LEU A 6 3.11 10.44 -0.91
N VAL A 7 4.22 10.84 -1.53
CA VAL A 7 4.70 10.19 -2.77
C VAL A 7 5.04 8.72 -2.52
N ILE A 8 5.73 8.41 -1.42
CA ILE A 8 6.07 7.03 -1.05
C ILE A 8 4.81 6.19 -0.82
N GLY A 9 3.82 6.71 -0.09
CA GLY A 9 2.55 6.02 0.15
C GLY A 9 1.79 5.76 -1.15
N ALA A 10 1.70 6.77 -2.02
CA ALA A 10 1.02 6.65 -3.32
C ALA A 10 1.72 5.64 -4.25
N LEU A 11 3.04 5.73 -4.40
CA LEU A 11 3.80 4.78 -5.22
C LEU A 11 3.77 3.36 -4.64
N SER A 12 3.81 3.22 -3.31
CA SER A 12 3.68 1.92 -2.65
C SER A 12 2.31 1.29 -2.90
N GLY A 13 1.24 2.10 -2.89
CA GLY A 13 -0.10 1.68 -3.25
C GLY A 13 -0.21 1.26 -4.72
N LEU A 14 0.38 2.03 -5.63
CA LEU A 14 0.47 1.69 -7.05
C LEU A 14 1.15 0.33 -7.26
N VAL A 15 2.28 0.08 -6.60
CA VAL A 15 2.98 -1.20 -6.65
C VAL A 15 2.11 -2.33 -6.10
N GLY A 16 1.42 -2.12 -4.99
CA GLY A 16 0.50 -3.11 -4.42
C GLY A 16 -0.63 -3.50 -5.38
N VAL A 17 -1.26 -2.51 -6.03
CA VAL A 17 -2.32 -2.75 -7.04
C VAL A 17 -1.77 -3.48 -8.26
N ALA A 18 -0.62 -3.04 -8.79
CA ALA A 18 0.01 -3.68 -9.94
C ALA A 18 0.40 -5.14 -9.64
N ALA A 19 0.98 -5.39 -8.46
CA ALA A 19 1.31 -6.73 -8.00
C ALA A 19 0.06 -7.60 -7.83
N GLY A 20 -1.02 -7.08 -7.25
CA GLY A 20 -2.30 -7.80 -7.12
C GLY A 20 -2.90 -8.18 -8.48
N ALA A 21 -2.91 -7.24 -9.43
CA ALA A 21 -3.36 -7.51 -10.80
C ALA A 21 -2.50 -8.58 -11.48
N PHE A 22 -1.17 -8.50 -11.33
CA PHE A 22 -0.25 -9.51 -11.84
C PHE A 22 -0.48 -10.90 -11.22
N GLY A 23 -0.74 -10.96 -9.91
CA GLY A 23 -1.16 -12.16 -9.18
C GLY A 23 -2.38 -12.83 -9.82
N ALA A 24 -3.45 -12.05 -9.99
CA ALA A 24 -4.73 -12.54 -10.50
C ALA A 24 -4.70 -13.00 -11.96
N HIS A 25 -3.97 -12.28 -12.82
CA HIS A 25 -4.01 -12.52 -14.27
C HIS A 25 -2.87 -13.42 -14.76
N ALA A 26 -1.64 -13.25 -14.26
CA ALA A 26 -0.45 -13.91 -14.79
C ALA A 26 0.03 -15.09 -13.93
N LEU A 27 -0.16 -15.03 -12.60
CA LEU A 27 0.40 -16.01 -11.66
C LEU A 27 -0.58 -17.12 -11.28
N ARG A 28 -1.89 -16.88 -11.39
CA ARG A 28 -2.93 -17.83 -10.99
C ARG A 28 -2.79 -19.23 -11.62
N SER A 29 -2.33 -19.31 -12.87
CA SER A 29 -2.11 -20.58 -13.58
C SER A 29 -0.68 -21.14 -13.46
N ARG A 30 0.23 -20.39 -12.81
CA ARG A 30 1.66 -20.74 -12.71
C ARG A 30 2.10 -21.14 -11.31
N LEU A 31 1.33 -20.77 -10.29
CA LEU A 31 1.63 -21.08 -8.90
C LEU A 31 0.65 -22.13 -8.34
N SER A 32 1.12 -22.90 -7.34
CA SER A 32 0.21 -23.70 -6.52
C SER A 32 -0.71 -22.77 -5.72
N ALA A 33 -1.88 -23.27 -5.31
CA ALA A 33 -2.84 -22.49 -4.52
C ALA A 33 -2.21 -21.90 -3.25
N GLU A 34 -1.37 -22.67 -2.55
CA GLU A 34 -0.63 -22.21 -1.37
C GLU A 34 0.31 -21.03 -1.69
N ARG A 35 1.11 -21.13 -2.75
CA ARG A 35 2.04 -20.07 -3.15
C ARG A 35 1.32 -18.82 -3.64
N LEU A 36 0.17 -18.99 -4.30
CA LEU A 36 -0.68 -17.88 -4.69
C LEU A 36 -1.27 -17.18 -3.45
N ALA A 37 -1.70 -17.94 -2.43
CA ALA A 37 -2.20 -17.38 -1.17
C ALA A 37 -1.11 -16.61 -0.40
N TRP A 38 0.14 -17.08 -0.41
CA TRP A 38 1.26 -16.33 0.15
C TRP A 38 1.51 -15.02 -0.60
N PHE A 39 1.49 -15.07 -1.94
CA PHE A 39 1.63 -13.88 -2.78
C PHE A 39 0.53 -12.85 -2.49
N GLU A 40 -0.73 -13.29 -2.43
CA GLU A 40 -1.87 -12.43 -2.07
C GLU A 40 -1.73 -11.83 -0.67
N THR A 41 -1.21 -12.59 0.30
CA THR A 41 -0.94 -12.09 1.65
C THR A 41 0.13 -11.02 1.65
N ALA A 42 1.22 -11.20 0.88
CA ALA A 42 2.27 -10.20 0.73
C ALA A 42 1.75 -8.91 0.05
N VAL A 43 0.95 -9.04 -1.02
CA VAL A 43 0.29 -7.89 -1.68
C VAL A 43 -0.59 -7.14 -0.70
N ARG A 44 -1.39 -7.85 0.12
CA ARG A 44 -2.24 -7.24 1.14
C ARG A 44 -1.42 -6.50 2.19
N TYR A 45 -0.30 -7.05 2.65
CA TYR A 45 0.60 -6.34 3.56
C TYR A 45 1.19 -5.07 2.92
N GLN A 46 1.58 -5.12 1.65
CA GLN A 46 2.07 -3.93 0.94
C GLN A 46 1.00 -2.83 0.85
N LEU A 47 -0.25 -3.20 0.55
CA LEU A 47 -1.38 -2.25 0.51
C LEU A 47 -1.67 -1.66 1.90
N TRP A 48 -1.62 -2.47 2.96
CA TRP A 48 -1.78 -1.97 4.33
C TRP A 48 -0.67 -0.99 4.73
N HIS A 49 0.59 -1.23 4.34
CA HIS A 49 1.67 -0.28 4.60
C HIS A 49 1.48 1.02 3.80
N ALA A 50 1.06 0.94 2.53
CA ALA A 50 0.76 2.13 1.75
C ALA A 50 -0.34 2.99 2.41
N LEU A 51 -1.42 2.35 2.87
CA LEU A 51 -2.50 3.01 3.61
C LEU A 51 -2.02 3.58 4.95
N ALA A 52 -1.21 2.84 5.71
CA ALA A 52 -0.69 3.30 6.98
C ALA A 52 0.19 4.56 6.82
N VAL A 53 1.04 4.61 5.79
CA VAL A 53 1.85 5.81 5.49
C VAL A 53 0.96 7.01 5.14
N LEU A 54 -0.05 6.81 4.28
CA LEU A 54 -0.97 7.89 3.90
C LEU A 54 -1.80 8.38 5.09
N ALA A 55 -2.28 7.45 5.92
CA ALA A 55 -3.03 7.77 7.14
C ALA A 55 -2.17 8.51 8.17
N ALA A 56 -0.91 8.12 8.36
CA ALA A 56 0.01 8.81 9.26
C ALA A 56 0.25 10.26 8.83
N VAL A 57 0.43 10.51 7.52
CA VAL A 57 0.56 11.89 7.01
C VAL A 57 -0.74 12.67 7.19
N PHE A 58 -1.90 12.04 6.91
CA PHE A 58 -3.19 12.68 7.08
C PHE A 58 -3.43 13.11 8.53
N VAL A 59 -3.22 12.21 9.50
CA VAL A 59 -3.36 12.52 10.94
C VAL A 59 -2.41 13.65 11.35
N GLY A 60 -1.12 13.57 10.98
CA GLY A 60 -0.16 14.62 11.28
C GLY A 60 -0.55 15.99 10.68
N SER A 61 -1.21 16.00 9.52
CA SER A 61 -1.70 17.25 8.92
C SER A 61 -2.87 17.88 9.69
N LEU A 62 -3.70 17.07 10.37
CA LEU A 62 -4.78 17.59 11.22
C LEU A 62 -4.24 18.21 12.51
N ASP A 63 -3.20 17.62 13.11
CA ASP A 63 -2.56 18.14 14.31
C ASP A 63 -1.94 19.53 14.06
N ILE A 64 -1.36 19.77 12.88
CA ILE A 64 -0.82 21.08 12.49
C ILE A 64 -1.93 22.12 12.32
N VAL A 65 -3.06 21.75 11.74
CA VAL A 65 -4.21 22.67 11.56
C VAL A 65 -4.82 23.04 12.91
N GLY A 66 -4.93 22.10 13.85
CA GLY A 66 -5.44 22.37 15.20
C GLY A 66 -4.50 23.22 16.06
N ALA A 67 -3.19 23.15 15.86
CA ALA A 67 -2.20 23.94 16.60
C ALA A 67 -2.05 25.39 16.11
N THR A 68 -2.64 25.72 14.96
CA THR A 68 -2.57 27.06 14.33
C THR A 68 -3.89 27.83 14.38
N ALA A 69 -4.93 27.26 15.01
CA ALA A 69 -6.22 27.87 15.28
C ALA A 69 -6.31 28.35 16.75
#